data_AF-A0A7Y3FUI3-F1
#
_entry.id   AF-A0A7Y3FUI3-F1
#
_cell.length_a   1.000
_cell.length_b   1.000
_cell.length_c   1.000
_cell.angle_alpha   90.00
_cell.angle_beta   90.00
_cell.angle_gamma   90.00
#
_symmetry.space_group_name_H-M   'P 1'
#
loop_
_entity.id
_entity.type
_entity.pdbx_description
1 polymer ?
#
loop_
_entity_poly.entity_id
_entity_poly.type
_entity_poly.pdbx_seq_one_letter_code
_entity_poly.pdbx_strand_id
1 'polypeptide(L)'
;MIRITITLFLMLQFHNVAAQTDDEKKIRAIYDLALTEGKAYGWLNYLSNQIGGRLSGSVQAEQAVNYTKAQLDSLGLDKVWLQPVMVPKWVRGTPEFAYLE
;
A
#
# COMPACT_ATOMS: atom_id res chain seq x y z
N MET A 1 -28.09 46.62 -24.60
CA MET A 1 -26.81 45.90 -24.51
C MET A 1 -26.44 45.56 -23.06
N ILE A 2 -26.35 46.53 -22.14
CA ILE A 2 -25.99 46.31 -20.72
C ILE A 2 -26.82 45.23 -19.99
N ARG A 3 -28.14 45.17 -20.23
CA ARG A 3 -29.01 44.14 -19.62
C ARG A 3 -28.63 42.71 -20.04
N ILE A 4 -28.30 42.49 -21.30
CA ILE A 4 -27.92 41.16 -21.84
C ILE A 4 -26.56 40.72 -21.28
N THR A 5 -25.61 41.66 -21.14
CA THR A 5 -24.29 41.38 -20.56
C THR A 5 -24.38 40.97 -19.08
N ILE A 6 -25.27 41.62 -18.31
CA ILE A 6 -25.51 41.27 -16.90
C ILE A 6 -26.14 39.88 -16.78
N THR A 7 -27.11 39.54 -17.64
CA THR A 7 -27.75 38.21 -17.63
C THR A 7 -26.77 37.09 -18.00
N LEU A 8 -25.88 37.34 -18.98
CA LEU A 8 -24.86 36.38 -19.39
C LEU A 8 -23.80 36.17 -18.29
N PHE A 9 -23.39 37.25 -17.61
CA PHE A 9 -22.48 37.18 -16.47
C PHE A 9 -23.10 36.41 -15.29
N LEU A 10 -24.40 36.57 -15.03
CA LEU A 10 -25.10 35.84 -13.98
C LEU A 10 -25.23 34.34 -14.27
N MET A 11 -25.42 33.93 -15.53
CA MET A 11 -25.48 32.51 -15.92
C MET A 11 -24.12 31.80 -15.83
N LEU A 12 -23.02 32.51 -16.06
CA LEU A 12 -21.65 31.97 -15.95
C LEU A 12 -21.25 31.64 -14.49
N GLN A 13 -21.87 32.28 -13.49
CA GLN A 13 -21.56 32.03 -12.07
C GLN A 13 -22.12 30.70 -11.54
N PHE A 14 -23.13 30.10 -12.18
CA PHE A 14 -23.78 28.88 -11.69
C PHE A 14 -22.97 27.58 -11.86
N HIS A 15 -21.87 27.60 -12.62
CA HIS A 15 -21.12 26.38 -12.98
C HIS A 15 -20.08 25.93 -11.92
N ASN A 16 -19.81 26.75 -10.89
CA ASN A 16 -18.70 26.50 -9.94
C ASN A 16 -19.08 25.72 -8.66
N VAL A 17 -20.36 25.38 -8.45
CA VAL A 17 -20.81 24.78 -7.16
C VAL A 17 -20.60 23.25 -7.10
N ALA A 18 -20.41 22.57 -8.22
CA ALA A 18 -20.41 21.10 -8.28
C ALA A 18 -19.03 20.42 -8.14
N ALA A 19 -17.93 21.19 -8.06
CA ALA A 19 -16.59 20.63 -8.29
C ALA A 19 -15.95 19.89 -7.09
N GLN A 20 -16.38 20.12 -5.85
CA GLN A 20 -15.68 19.57 -4.67
C GLN A 20 -16.28 18.28 -4.06
N THR A 21 -17.43 17.81 -4.56
CA THR A 21 -18.18 16.76 -3.84
C THR A 21 -17.79 15.32 -4.19
N ASP A 22 -17.18 15.09 -5.36
CA ASP A 22 -16.91 13.72 -5.83
C ASP A 22 -15.59 13.17 -5.27
N ASP A 23 -14.57 14.02 -5.12
CA ASP A 23 -13.30 13.62 -4.52
C ASP A 23 -13.47 13.30 -3.03
N GLU A 24 -14.24 14.11 -2.30
CA GLU A 24 -14.59 13.85 -0.89
C GLU A 24 -15.22 12.46 -0.72
N LYS A 25 -16.21 12.11 -1.56
CA LYS A 25 -16.89 10.81 -1.50
C LYS A 25 -15.93 9.66 -1.77
N LYS A 26 -15.04 9.79 -2.76
CA LYS A 26 -14.04 8.77 -3.08
C LYS A 26 -13.04 8.57 -1.94
N ILE A 27 -12.54 9.67 -1.36
CA ILE A 27 -11.62 9.61 -0.22
C ILE A 27 -12.30 8.96 0.98
N ARG A 28 -13.55 9.32 1.26
CA ARG A 28 -14.34 8.68 2.33
C ARG A 28 -14.53 7.19 2.07
N ALA A 29 -14.85 6.78 0.84
CA ALA A 29 -14.99 5.37 0.51
C ALA A 29 -13.69 4.58 0.71
N ILE A 30 -12.53 5.15 0.34
CA ILE A 30 -11.21 4.53 0.61
C ILE A 30 -10.97 4.42 2.12
N TYR A 31 -11.27 5.47 2.87
CA TYR A 31 -11.11 5.49 4.33
C TYR A 31 -11.98 4.43 5.01
N ASP A 32 -13.26 4.37 4.66
CA ASP A 32 -14.21 3.41 5.23
C ASP A 32 -13.76 1.98 4.91
N LEU A 33 -13.46 1.69 3.64
CA LEU A 33 -12.98 0.37 3.20
C LEU A 33 -11.71 -0.06 3.94
N ALA A 34 -10.75 0.86 4.12
CA ALA A 34 -9.50 0.55 4.82
C ALA A 34 -9.71 0.15 6.28
N LEU A 35 -10.74 0.69 6.94
CA LEU A 35 -11.05 0.43 8.34
C LEU A 35 -12.01 -0.74 8.55
N THR A 36 -12.92 -1.01 7.61
CA THR A 36 -13.93 -2.06 7.75
C THR A 36 -13.52 -3.38 7.09
N GLU A 37 -12.78 -3.33 5.98
CA GLU A 37 -12.43 -4.49 5.14
C GLU A 37 -10.91 -4.67 4.98
N GLY A 38 -10.14 -4.17 5.95
CA GLY A 38 -8.68 -4.22 5.92
C GLY A 38 -8.10 -5.65 5.95
N LYS A 39 -7.18 -5.95 5.03
CA LYS A 39 -6.40 -7.20 5.01
C LYS A 39 -5.03 -7.12 5.69
N ALA A 40 -4.61 -5.91 6.07
CA ALA A 40 -3.26 -5.61 6.55
C ALA A 40 -2.82 -6.49 7.73
N TYR A 41 -3.69 -6.68 8.72
CA TYR A 41 -3.36 -7.52 9.88
C TYR A 41 -3.14 -8.97 9.50
N GLY A 42 -4.02 -9.55 8.68
CA GLY A 42 -3.89 -10.94 8.22
C GLY A 42 -2.61 -11.17 7.43
N TRP A 43 -2.26 -10.25 6.53
CA TRP A 43 -1.01 -10.31 5.78
C TRP A 43 0.22 -10.16 6.66
N LEU A 44 0.22 -9.23 7.61
CA LEU A 44 1.32 -9.04 8.55
C LEU A 44 1.50 -10.27 9.46
N ASN A 45 0.39 -10.85 9.92
CA ASN A 45 0.39 -12.08 10.70
C ASN A 45 1.09 -13.20 9.93
N TYR A 46 0.71 -13.44 8.67
CA TYR A 46 1.36 -14.44 7.81
C TYR A 46 2.87 -14.18 7.66
N LEU A 47 3.24 -12.95 7.34
CA LEU A 47 4.65 -12.56 7.18
C LEU A 47 5.47 -12.74 8.46
N SER A 48 4.86 -12.57 9.63
CA SER A 48 5.58 -12.52 10.90
C SER A 48 5.59 -13.87 11.62
N ASN A 49 4.49 -14.62 11.56
CA ASN A 49 4.32 -15.85 12.33
C ASN A 49 4.48 -17.12 11.49
N GLN A 50 4.15 -17.08 10.20
CA GLN A 50 4.28 -18.23 9.31
C GLN A 50 5.62 -18.23 8.59
N ILE A 51 6.09 -17.06 8.13
CA ILE A 51 7.42 -16.93 7.48
C ILE A 51 8.53 -16.62 8.51
N GLY A 52 8.31 -15.64 9.38
CA GLY A 52 9.26 -15.30 10.45
C GLY A 52 10.39 -14.35 10.02
N GLY A 53 11.59 -14.58 10.57
CA GLY A 53 12.74 -13.70 10.44
C GLY A 53 13.29 -13.64 9.01
N ARG A 54 13.07 -12.52 8.33
CA ARG A 54 13.30 -12.32 6.89
C ARG A 54 14.52 -11.41 6.63
N LEU A 55 15.68 -11.82 7.17
CA LEU A 55 16.97 -11.16 6.91
C LEU A 55 17.32 -11.24 5.42
N SER A 56 17.86 -10.17 4.84
CA SER A 56 18.25 -10.18 3.42
C SER A 56 19.20 -11.34 3.08
N GLY A 57 18.96 -12.01 1.96
CA GLY A 57 19.72 -13.18 1.53
C GLY A 57 19.42 -14.49 2.28
N SER A 58 18.43 -14.49 3.18
CA SER A 58 17.91 -15.70 3.84
C SER A 58 16.80 -16.38 3.02
N VAL A 59 16.52 -17.66 3.35
CA VAL A 59 15.42 -18.43 2.75
C VAL A 59 14.06 -17.79 3.06
N GLN A 60 13.88 -17.27 4.28
CA GLN A 60 12.65 -16.60 4.71
C GLN A 60 12.42 -15.29 3.96
N ALA A 61 13.47 -14.55 3.59
CA ALA A 61 13.33 -13.36 2.76
C ALA A 61 12.83 -13.72 1.35
N GLU A 62 13.33 -14.80 0.74
CA GLU A 62 12.84 -15.29 -0.54
C GLU A 62 11.38 -15.76 -0.46
N GLN A 63 11.02 -16.49 0.61
CA GLN A 63 9.63 -16.88 0.89
C GLN A 63 8.72 -15.65 1.03
N ALA A 64 9.16 -14.60 1.72
CA ALA A 64 8.41 -13.36 1.86
C ALA A 64 8.20 -12.67 0.51
N VAL A 65 9.23 -12.59 -0.34
CA VAL A 65 9.13 -12.03 -1.70
C VAL A 65 8.10 -12.80 -2.53
N ASN A 66 8.18 -14.13 -2.54
CA ASN A 66 7.27 -14.99 -3.29
C ASN A 66 5.82 -14.87 -2.78
N TYR A 67 5.64 -14.87 -1.46
CA TYR A 67 4.33 -14.67 -0.84
C TYR A 67 3.72 -13.32 -1.22
N THR A 68 4.48 -12.22 -1.08
CA THR A 68 3.99 -10.89 -1.42
C THR A 68 3.63 -10.78 -2.89
N LYS A 69 4.44 -11.36 -3.79
CA LYS A 69 4.10 -11.41 -5.21
C LYS A 69 2.77 -12.14 -5.45
N ALA A 70 2.59 -13.32 -4.84
CA ALA A 70 1.35 -14.08 -4.98
C ALA A 70 0.12 -13.33 -4.44
N GLN A 71 0.27 -12.60 -3.33
CA GLN A 71 -0.80 -11.72 -2.83
C GLN A 71 -1.12 -10.61 -3.83
N LEU A 72 -0.11 -9.92 -4.36
CA LEU A 72 -0.31 -8.86 -5.35
C LEU A 72 -0.94 -9.39 -6.66
N ASP A 73 -0.49 -10.56 -7.15
CA ASP A 73 -1.08 -11.22 -8.33
C ASP A 73 -2.58 -11.51 -8.11
N SER A 74 -2.98 -11.85 -6.88
CA SER A 74 -4.38 -12.17 -6.55
C SER A 74 -5.31 -10.95 -6.51
N LEU A 75 -4.77 -9.73 -6.46
CA LEU A 75 -5.55 -8.49 -6.35
C LEU A 75 -6.02 -7.93 -7.70
N GLY A 76 -5.65 -8.54 -8.83
CA GLY A 76 -6.06 -8.07 -10.15
C GLY A 76 -5.42 -6.74 -10.57
N LEU A 77 -4.21 -6.45 -10.09
CA LEU A 77 -3.44 -5.26 -10.49
C LEU A 77 -2.99 -5.34 -11.95
N ASP A 78 -2.77 -4.20 -12.59
CA ASP A 78 -2.39 -4.13 -14.01
C ASP A 78 -1.11 -4.94 -14.33
N LYS A 79 -0.11 -4.85 -13.45
CA LYS A 79 1.20 -5.49 -13.60
C LYS A 79 1.83 -5.80 -12.26
N VAL A 80 2.38 -7.01 -12.13
CA VAL A 80 3.15 -7.46 -10.96
C VAL A 80 4.38 -8.24 -11.46
N TRP A 81 5.57 -7.83 -11.05
CA TRP A 81 6.82 -8.50 -11.41
C TRP A 81 7.84 -8.38 -10.28
N LEU A 82 8.84 -9.26 -10.30
CA LEU A 82 9.97 -9.20 -9.38
C LEU A 82 11.12 -8.44 -10.05
N GLN A 83 11.79 -7.58 -9.28
CA GLN A 83 13.03 -6.94 -9.69
C GLN A 83 14.20 -7.65 -8.98
N PRO A 84 15.14 -8.25 -9.73
CA PRO A 84 16.28 -8.93 -9.12
C PRO A 84 17.22 -7.91 -8.47
N VAL A 85 17.63 -8.17 -7.23
CA VAL A 85 18.59 -7.35 -6.49
C VAL A 85 19.63 -8.26 -5.85
N MET A 86 20.91 -7.98 -6.08
CA MET A 86 22.01 -8.68 -5.43
C MET A 86 22.15 -8.18 -3.98
N VAL A 87 22.24 -9.11 -3.04
CA VAL A 87 22.34 -8.80 -1.61
C VAL A 87 23.43 -9.64 -0.94
N PRO A 88 24.12 -9.10 0.08
CA PRO A 88 25.06 -9.89 0.86
C PRO A 88 24.32 -10.94 1.68
N LYS A 89 24.92 -12.12 1.83
CA LYS A 89 24.40 -13.18 2.70
C LYS A 89 25.17 -13.21 4.00
N TRP A 90 24.50 -12.86 5.10
CA TRP A 90 25.04 -12.98 6.45
C TRP A 90 24.39 -14.17 7.16
N VAL A 91 25.22 -15.00 7.79
CA VAL A 91 24.77 -16.15 8.59
C VAL A 91 25.41 -16.02 9.97
N ARG A 92 24.60 -16.12 11.02
CA ARG A 92 25.09 -16.09 12.40
C ARG A 92 26.01 -17.30 12.65
N GLY A 93 27.19 -17.04 13.20
CA GLY A 93 28.09 -18.09 13.69
C GLY A 93 27.57 -18.76 14.97
N THR A 94 28.39 -19.61 15.56
CA THR A 94 28.09 -20.22 16.86
C THR A 94 28.01 -19.15 17.96
N PRO A 95 27.04 -19.24 18.90
CA PRO A 95 26.99 -18.32 20.04
C PRO A 95 28.29 -18.34 20.84
N GLU A 96 28.76 -17.16 21.25
CA GLU A 96 29.85 -17.00 22.19
C GLU A 96 29.31 -16.96 23.63
N PHE A 97 30.06 -17.53 24.57
CA PHE A 97 29.69 -17.56 25.99
C PHE A 97 30.78 -16.87 26.82
N ALA A 98 30.38 -15.96 27.71
CA ALA A 98 31.25 -15.34 28.69
C ALA A 98 30.83 -15.79 30.10
N TYR A 99 31.79 -16.25 30.90
CA TYR A 99 31.58 -16.54 32.31
C TYR A 99 31.96 -15.28 33.09
N LEU A 100 31.02 -14.78 33.89
CA LEU A 100 31.26 -13.68 34.83
C LEU A 100 31.49 -14.28 36.21
N GLU A 101 32.61 -13.92 36.84
CA GLU A 101 32.92 -14.25 38.24
C GLU A 101 32.44 -13.15 39.20
#